data_AF-A0A933AY46-F1
#
_entry.id   AF-A0A933AY46-F1
#
_cell.length_a   1.000
_cell.length_b   1.000
_cell.length_c   1.000
_cell.angle_alpha   90.00
_cell.angle_beta   90.00
_cell.angle_gamma   90.00
#
_symmetry.space_group_name_H-M   'P 1'
#
loop_
_entity.id
_entity.type
_entity.pdbx_description
1 polymer ?
#
loop_
_entity_poly.entity_id
_entity_poly.type
_entity_poly.pdbx_seq_one_letter_code
_entity_poly.pdbx_strand_id
1 'polypeptide(L)' 'MKLDLQPEEADLLKRILVNYVSDLRMEISQTDSFDLRQELKRDEVIIKAIIERLA' A
#
# COMPACT_ATOMS: atom_id res chain seq x y z
N MET A 1 -17.03 -2.49 8.49
CA MET A 1 -17.43 -2.47 7.08
C MET A 1 -16.79 -3.67 6.39
N LYS A 2 -17.55 -4.48 5.64
CA LYS A 2 -17.04 -5.63 4.91
C LYS A 2 -17.11 -5.30 3.42
N LEU A 3 -16.02 -5.54 2.69
CA LEU A 3 -15.95 -5.41 1.24
C LEU A 3 -15.88 -6.82 0.67
N ASP A 4 -16.86 -7.21 -0.15
CA ASP A 4 -16.85 -8.48 -0.86
C ASP A 4 -16.39 -8.19 -2.30
N LEU A 5 -15.20 -8.69 -2.66
CA LEU A 5 -14.58 -8.49 -3.97
C LEU A 5 -14.73 -9.76 -4.81
N GLN A 6 -15.03 -9.60 -6.10
CA GLN A 6 -14.86 -10.66 -7.07
C GLN A 6 -13.38 -10.97 -7.28
N PRO A 7 -13.02 -12.18 -7.74
CA PRO A 7 -11.62 -12.56 -7.99
C PRO A 7 -10.85 -11.55 -8.84
N GLU A 8 -11.47 -11.05 -9.90
CA GLU A 8 -10.85 -10.10 -10.83
C GLU A 8 -10.62 -8.71 -10.19
N GLU A 9 -11.52 -8.30 -9.28
CA GLU A 9 -11.40 -7.04 -8.53
C GLU A 9 -10.30 -7.14 -7.47
N ALA A 10 -10.20 -8.27 -6.78
CA ALA A 10 -9.13 -8.54 -5.82
C ALA A 10 -7.76 -8.53 -6.51
N ASP A 11 -7.64 -9.17 -7.69
CA ASP A 11 -6.43 -9.18 -8.50
C ASP A 11 -6.05 -7.78 -8.99
N LEU A 12 -7.03 -7.01 -9.49
CA LEU A 12 -6.80 -5.64 -9.92
C LEU A 12 -6.32 -4.76 -8.75
N LEU A 13 -7.01 -4.83 -7.61
CA LEU A 13 -6.66 -4.08 -6.42
C LEU A 13 -5.25 -4.44 -5.94
N LYS A 14 -4.91 -5.73 -5.91
CA LYS A 14 -3.56 -6.19 -5.56
C LYS A 14 -2.50 -5.60 -6.47
N ARG A 15 -2.71 -5.59 -7.79
CA ARG A 15 -1.76 -4.98 -8.74
C ARG A 15 -1.58 -3.47 -8.49
N ILE A 16 -2.67 -2.74 -8.26
CA ILE A 16 -2.63 -1.31 -7.95
C ILE A 16 -1.82 -1.06 -6.68
N LEU A 17 -2.09 -1.80 -5.60
CA LEU A 17 -1.41 -1.63 -4.33
C LEU A 17 0.07 -1.99 -4.40
N VAL A 18 0.45 -3.05 -5.14
CA VAL A 18 1.85 -3.43 -5.35
C VAL A 18 2.63 -2.34 -6.09
N ASN A 19 2.04 -1.74 -7.12
CA ASN A 19 2.65 -0.61 -7.83
C ASN A 19 2.80 0.60 -6.90
N TYR A 20 1.75 0.93 -6.16
CA TYR A 20 1.78 2.05 -5.22
C TYR A 20 2.83 1.88 -4.11
N VAL A 21 3.05 0.67 -3.58
CA VAL A 21 4.15 0.40 -2.63
C VAL A 21 5.52 0.71 -3.24
N SER A 22 5.70 0.47 -4.53
CA SER A 22 6.96 0.80 -5.20
C SER A 22 7.19 2.30 -5.28
N ASP A 23 6.15 3.07 -5.62
CA ASP A 23 6.19 4.53 -5.66
C ASP A 23 6.38 5.12 -4.25
N LEU A 24 5.67 4.58 -3.27
CA LEU A 24 5.72 5.02 -1.86
C LEU A 24 7.12 4.86 -1.27
N ARG A 25 7.86 3.80 -1.62
CA ARG A 25 9.25 3.63 -1.18
C ARG A 25 10.17 4.72 -1.73
N MET A 26 9.94 5.15 -2.97
CA MET A 26 10.68 6.27 -3.56
C MET A 26 10.34 7.57 -2.82
N GLU A 27 9.06 7.82 -2.56
CA GLU A 27 8.59 8.99 -1.80
C GLU A 27 9.17 9.05 -0.39
N ILE A 28 9.16 7.93 0.35
CA ILE A 28 9.79 7.82 1.68
C ILE A 28 11.27 8.20 1.63
N SER A 29 11.98 7.78 0.57
CA SER A 29 13.41 8.04 0.40
C SER A 29 13.71 9.52 0.12
N GLN A 30 12.76 10.23 -0.51
CA GLN A 30 12.88 11.64 -0.90
C GLN A 30 12.27 12.61 0.12
N THR A 31 11.56 12.10 1.15
CA THR A 31 10.87 12.93 2.13
C THR A 31 11.79 13.34 3.27
N ASP A 32 12.15 14.63 3.35
CA ASP A 32 13.03 15.15 4.42
C ASP A 32 12.34 15.33 5.77
N SER A 33 11.03 15.62 5.77
CA SER A 33 10.26 15.75 7.01
C SER A 33 10.18 14.40 7.74
N PHE A 34 10.70 14.34 8.96
CA PHE A 34 10.70 13.12 9.76
C PHE A 34 9.28 12.61 10.02
N ASP A 35 8.37 13.50 10.44
CA ASP A 35 7.00 13.14 10.79
C ASP A 35 6.26 12.58 9.58
N LEU A 36 6.35 13.26 8.42
CA LEU A 36 5.76 12.78 7.17
C LEU A 36 6.37 11.43 6.75
N ARG A 37 7.69 11.25 6.91
CA ARG A 37 8.34 9.97 6.62
C ARG A 37 7.83 8.83 7.51
N GLN A 38 7.49 9.10 8.77
CA GLN A 38 6.89 8.09 9.64
C GLN A 38 5.47 7.74 9.23
N GLU A 39 4.68 8.72 8.81
CA GLU A 39 3.33 8.51 8.27
C GLU A 39 3.38 7.63 7.01
N LEU A 40 4.23 7.97 6.04
CA LEU A 40 4.39 7.18 4.81
C LEU A 40 4.84 5.74 5.09
N LYS A 41 5.73 5.52 6.07
CA LYS A 41 6.14 4.17 6.50
C LYS A 41 4.99 3.40 7.13
N ARG A 42 4.13 4.06 7.90
CA ARG A 42 2.95 3.43 8.49
C ARG A 42 1.96 2.99 7.40
N ASP A 43 1.76 3.84 6.41
CA ASP A 43 0.93 3.51 5.24
C ASP A 43 1.51 2.33 4.46
N GLU A 44 2.83 2.30 4.25
CA GLU A 44 3.50 1.17 3.61
C GLU A 44 3.22 -0.17 4.33
N VAL A 45 3.27 -0.18 5.67
CA VAL A 45 2.97 -1.36 6.49
C VAL A 45 1.51 -1.78 6.33
N ILE A 46 0.57 -0.83 6.40
CA ILE A 46 -0.86 -1.12 6.27
C ILE A 46 -1.15 -1.72 4.88
N ILE A 47 -0.57 -1.15 3.83
CA ILE A 47 -0.81 -1.58 2.46
C ILE A 47 -0.23 -2.97 2.21
N LYS A 48 0.98 -3.26 2.70
CA LYS A 48 1.55 -4.61 2.66
C LYS A 48 0.64 -5.63 3.33
N ALA A 49 0.10 -5.31 4.51
CA ALA A 49 -0.86 -6.18 5.20
C ALA A 49 -2.20 -6.34 4.45
N ILE A 50 -2.62 -5.35 3.65
CA ILE A 50 -3.80 -5.50 2.77
C ILE A 50 -3.46 -6.44 1.60
N ILE A 51 -2.30 -6.27 0.96
CA ILE A 51 -1.84 -7.13 -0.15
C ILE A 51 -1.77 -8.60 0.29
N GLU A 52 -1.29 -8.88 1.50
CA GLU A 52 -1.24 -10.24 2.08
C GLU A 52 -2.63 -10.84 2.28
N ARG A 53 -3.64 -10.02 2.60
CA ARG A 53 -5.04 -10.46 2.75
C ARG A 53 -5.77 -10.62 1.41
N LEU A 54 -5.23 -10.04 0.34
CA LEU A 54 -5.70 -10.21 -1.05
C LEU A 54 -4.98 -11.37 -1.76
N ALA A 55 -4.15 -12.15 -1.04
CA ALA A 55 -3.40 -13.28 -1.59
C ALA A 55 -4.14 -14.60 -1.49
#